data_AF-A0A3D6DIB8-F1
#
_entry.id   AF-A0A3D6DIB8-F1
#
_cell.length_a   1.000
_cell.length_b   1.000
_cell.length_c   1.000
_cell.angle_alpha   90.00
_cell.angle_beta   90.00
_cell.angle_gamma   90.00
#
_symmetry.space_group_name_H-M   'P 1'
#
loop_
_entity.id
_entity.type
_entity.pdbx_description
1 polymer ?
#
loop_
_entity_poly.entity_id
_entity_poly.type
_entity_poly.pdbx_seq_one_letter_code
_entity_poly.pdbx_strand_id
1 'polypeptide(L)'
;HAEKYFSKLSNDGQQIISAKDHKAYPGVGMHRTLVMLQDHRLYQPLIIDLFRVESLSSHQYDLPYHYFGQLMSTNFDFQKEKNLSPLGGDNGYEHLWKLAEGKSKGGTDQFTWLYNDNFITLSMANKENDAIIFTQMGASDPNFNLRSDPSVIIRRKNTGTTLFANVIEIHGTYSTVTEAPIQSKSMIKEVSIIQDSAAYTAIRIDFIKGDPVHVILANKDNNRKTNHILNIENTPFKWKGPYFINN
;
A
#
# COMPACT_ATOMS: atom_id res chain seq x y z
N HIS A 1 -17.24 14.27 -2.62
CA HIS A 1 -17.27 12.87 -3.06
C HIS A 1 -16.25 12.67 -4.15
N ALA A 2 -15.56 11.53 -4.10
CA ALA A 2 -14.63 11.12 -5.11
C ALA A 2 -15.35 10.86 -6.45
N GLU A 3 -14.66 11.15 -7.54
CA GLU A 3 -15.12 10.99 -8.91
C GLU A 3 -14.30 9.88 -9.57
N LYS A 4 -14.99 8.94 -10.22
CA LYS A 4 -14.33 7.85 -10.95
C LYS A 4 -13.46 8.44 -12.05
N TYR A 5 -12.19 8.05 -12.06
CA TYR A 5 -11.24 8.42 -13.10
C TYR A 5 -11.27 7.40 -14.24
N PHE A 6 -11.07 6.11 -13.96
CA PHE A 6 -11.34 5.03 -14.92
C PHE A 6 -11.53 3.69 -14.21
N SER A 7 -12.03 2.69 -14.93
CA SER A 7 -11.99 1.30 -14.50
C SER A 7 -11.89 0.35 -15.69
N LYS A 8 -11.26 -0.80 -15.44
CA LYS A 8 -11.36 -2.03 -16.24
C LYS A 8 -11.67 -3.15 -15.25
N LEU A 9 -12.86 -3.71 -15.37
CA LEU A 9 -13.29 -4.89 -14.63
C LEU A 9 -13.38 -6.03 -15.65
N SER A 10 -12.62 -7.09 -15.45
CA SER A 10 -12.56 -8.23 -16.35
C SER A 10 -12.35 -9.53 -15.58
N ASN A 11 -12.68 -10.63 -16.25
CA ASN A 11 -12.51 -11.99 -15.73
C ASN A 11 -11.14 -12.59 -16.12
N ASP A 12 -10.27 -11.79 -16.74
CA ASP A 12 -8.94 -12.19 -17.24
C ASP A 12 -7.84 -12.12 -16.16
N GLY A 13 -8.23 -12.00 -14.88
CA GLY A 13 -7.28 -11.91 -13.76
C GLY A 13 -6.65 -10.53 -13.56
N GLN A 14 -7.02 -9.51 -14.36
CA GLN A 14 -6.54 -8.15 -14.19
C GLN A 14 -7.70 -7.16 -14.02
N GLN A 15 -7.83 -6.58 -12.83
CA GLN A 15 -8.84 -5.56 -12.56
C GLN A 15 -8.17 -4.29 -12.05
N ILE A 16 -8.67 -3.14 -12.48
CA ILE A 16 -8.16 -1.84 -12.07
C ILE A 16 -9.29 -0.83 -11.91
N ILE A 17 -9.26 -0.10 -10.81
CA ILE A 17 -10.16 1.01 -10.52
C ILE A 17 -9.35 2.22 -10.08
N SER A 18 -9.75 3.40 -10.56
CA SER A 18 -9.07 4.65 -10.24
C SER A 18 -10.09 5.75 -10.00
N ALA A 19 -9.86 6.60 -8.99
CA ALA A 19 -10.73 7.70 -8.61
C ALA A 19 -9.94 8.88 -8.07
N LYS A 20 -10.51 10.09 -8.21
CA LYS A 20 -9.96 11.34 -7.69
C LYS A 20 -10.90 12.00 -6.70
N ASP A 21 -10.36 12.59 -5.65
CA ASP A 21 -11.10 13.46 -4.73
C ASP A 21 -10.35 14.78 -4.53
N HIS A 22 -11.04 15.89 -4.74
CA HIS A 22 -10.53 17.25 -4.52
C HIS A 22 -11.39 18.03 -3.51
N LYS A 23 -12.30 17.34 -2.82
CA LYS A 23 -13.32 17.91 -1.92
C LYS A 23 -13.15 17.44 -0.48
N ALA A 24 -12.43 16.34 -0.25
CA ALA A 24 -12.22 15.79 1.09
C ALA A 24 -11.52 16.77 2.04
N TYR A 25 -10.47 17.47 1.56
CA TYR A 25 -9.74 18.47 2.34
C TYR A 25 -9.42 19.70 1.47
N PRO A 26 -9.55 20.92 1.99
CA PRO A 26 -9.17 22.13 1.26
C PRO A 26 -7.71 22.11 0.81
N GLY A 27 -7.47 22.38 -0.48
CA GLY A 27 -6.11 22.47 -1.03
C GLY A 27 -5.39 21.13 -1.22
N VAL A 28 -6.04 20.00 -0.96
CA VAL A 28 -5.48 18.66 -1.11
C VAL A 28 -6.23 17.88 -2.19
N GLY A 29 -5.51 17.49 -3.24
CA GLY A 29 -5.97 16.53 -4.25
C GLY A 29 -5.56 15.12 -3.88
N MET A 30 -6.45 14.16 -4.11
CA MET A 30 -6.25 12.75 -3.82
C MET A 30 -6.55 11.95 -5.09
N HIS A 31 -5.65 11.06 -5.50
CA HIS A 31 -5.82 10.18 -6.65
C HIS A 31 -5.38 8.77 -6.27
N ARG A 32 -6.35 7.87 -6.11
CA ARG A 32 -6.09 6.47 -5.73
C ARG A 32 -6.43 5.52 -6.86
N THR A 33 -5.55 4.55 -7.07
CA THR A 33 -5.74 3.47 -8.03
C THR A 33 -5.45 2.14 -7.33
N LEU A 34 -6.42 1.22 -7.41
CA LEU A 34 -6.27 -0.14 -6.93
C LEU A 34 -6.19 -1.08 -8.14
N VAL A 35 -5.24 -2.00 -8.12
CA VAL A 35 -5.05 -3.03 -9.14
C VAL A 35 -5.09 -4.40 -8.48
N MET A 36 -5.87 -5.31 -9.03
CA MET A 36 -5.73 -6.75 -8.78
C MET A 36 -5.04 -7.35 -10.00
N LEU A 37 -3.89 -7.98 -9.78
CA LEU A 37 -3.04 -8.53 -10.83
C LEU A 37 -2.75 -10.01 -10.56
N GLN A 38 -3.32 -10.88 -11.38
CA GLN A 38 -2.93 -12.27 -11.43
C GLN A 38 -1.60 -12.42 -12.14
N ASP A 39 -0.62 -13.05 -11.50
CA ASP A 39 0.74 -13.20 -12.01
C ASP A 39 1.16 -14.67 -11.88
N HIS A 40 1.78 -15.23 -12.92
CA HIS A 40 2.15 -16.65 -12.97
C HIS A 40 3.22 -17.04 -11.92
N ARG A 41 3.92 -16.08 -11.33
CA ARG A 41 4.90 -16.32 -10.26
C ARG A 41 4.27 -16.45 -8.88
N LEU A 42 3.02 -16.05 -8.73
CA LEU A 42 2.33 -15.95 -7.46
C LEU A 42 1.23 -17.00 -7.34
N TYR A 43 1.00 -17.46 -6.10
CA TYR A 43 -0.09 -18.40 -5.81
C TYR A 43 -1.48 -17.74 -5.89
N GLN A 44 -1.55 -16.46 -5.52
CA GLN A 44 -2.77 -15.66 -5.52
C GLN A 44 -2.55 -14.33 -6.25
N PRO A 45 -3.63 -13.67 -6.73
CA PRO A 45 -3.53 -12.33 -7.29
C PRO A 45 -2.94 -11.34 -6.29
N LEU A 46 -2.11 -10.45 -6.81
CA LEU A 46 -1.51 -9.34 -6.08
C LEU A 46 -2.51 -8.17 -6.00
N ILE A 47 -2.58 -7.49 -4.87
CA ILE A 47 -3.27 -6.19 -4.77
C ILE A 47 -2.22 -5.08 -4.74
N ILE A 48 -2.31 -4.14 -5.66
CA ILE A 48 -1.43 -2.98 -5.77
C ILE A 48 -2.26 -1.73 -5.45
N ASP A 49 -1.81 -0.94 -4.49
CA ASP A 49 -2.44 0.29 -4.03
C ASP A 49 -1.53 1.48 -4.27
N LEU A 50 -1.93 2.32 -5.23
CA LEU A 50 -1.22 3.52 -5.63
C LEU A 50 -2.05 4.73 -5.20
N PHE A 51 -1.63 5.41 -4.14
CA PHE A 51 -2.34 6.55 -3.58
C PHE A 51 -1.49 7.82 -3.64
N ARG A 52 -1.74 8.64 -4.65
CA ARG A 52 -1.09 9.94 -4.83
C ARG A 52 -1.89 11.02 -4.14
N VAL A 53 -1.20 11.84 -3.35
CA VAL A 53 -1.73 13.02 -2.69
C VAL A 53 -0.99 14.24 -3.23
N GLU A 54 -1.72 15.29 -3.59
CA GLU A 54 -1.21 16.51 -4.19
C GLU A 54 -1.57 17.70 -3.31
N SER A 55 -0.56 18.42 -2.84
CA SER A 55 -0.72 19.66 -2.09
C SER A 55 0.49 20.56 -2.30
N LEU A 56 0.24 21.88 -2.30
CA LEU A 56 1.28 22.91 -2.29
C LEU A 56 1.82 23.17 -0.87
N SER A 57 1.02 22.88 0.15
CA SER A 57 1.41 23.00 1.56
C SER A 57 1.87 21.66 2.13
N SER A 58 2.63 21.72 3.22
CA SER A 58 3.17 20.56 3.90
C SER A 58 2.20 20.03 4.96
N HIS A 59 1.99 18.72 5.01
CA HIS A 59 1.05 18.05 5.91
C HIS A 59 1.63 16.77 6.54
N GLN A 60 0.86 16.20 7.47
CA GLN A 60 0.98 14.80 7.86
C GLN A 60 -0.06 13.98 7.11
N TYR A 61 0.37 12.88 6.50
CA TYR A 61 -0.50 11.91 5.85
C TYR A 61 -0.40 10.58 6.57
N ASP A 62 -1.55 10.01 6.91
CA ASP A 62 -1.67 8.68 7.50
C ASP A 62 -2.47 7.78 6.54
N LEU A 63 -1.89 6.62 6.20
CA LEU A 63 -2.56 5.59 5.41
C LEU A 63 -2.69 4.31 6.26
N PRO A 64 -3.88 4.06 6.83
CA PRO A 64 -4.13 2.86 7.64
C PRO A 64 -4.39 1.62 6.77
N TYR A 65 -3.90 0.48 7.22
CA TYR A 65 -4.29 -0.87 6.81
C TYR A 65 -4.82 -1.62 8.03
N HIS A 66 -6.13 -1.82 8.07
CA HIS A 66 -6.77 -2.71 9.03
C HIS A 66 -6.67 -4.14 8.53
N TYR A 67 -6.29 -5.05 9.42
CA TYR A 67 -6.13 -6.46 9.07
C TYR A 67 -6.67 -7.34 10.18
N PHE A 68 -7.02 -8.57 9.84
CA PHE A 68 -7.23 -9.63 10.82
C PHE A 68 -6.01 -10.54 10.79
N GLY A 69 -5.62 -11.06 11.95
CA GLY A 69 -4.53 -12.02 12.06
C GLY A 69 -3.42 -11.60 13.01
N GLN A 70 -2.35 -12.37 12.99
CA GLN A 70 -1.24 -12.26 13.93
C GLN A 70 0.03 -11.84 13.18
N LEU A 71 0.69 -10.77 13.65
CA LEU A 71 2.00 -10.36 13.13
C LEU A 71 3.02 -11.50 13.27
N MET A 72 3.69 -11.85 12.17
CA MET A 72 4.67 -12.93 12.09
C MET A 72 6.09 -12.39 11.96
N SER A 73 6.31 -11.42 11.07
CA SER A 73 7.65 -10.87 10.83
C SER A 73 7.60 -9.48 10.20
N THR A 74 8.69 -8.74 10.35
CA THR A 74 9.00 -7.49 9.66
C THR A 74 10.41 -7.56 9.08
N ASN A 75 10.70 -6.77 8.04
CA ASN A 75 12.09 -6.55 7.58
C ASN A 75 12.72 -5.27 8.18
N PHE A 76 12.00 -4.61 9.07
CA PHE A 76 12.39 -3.39 9.77
C PHE A 76 12.22 -3.55 11.29
N ASP A 77 12.98 -2.77 12.04
CA ASP A 77 12.91 -2.73 13.49
C ASP A 77 11.80 -1.78 13.97
N PHE A 78 11.15 -2.13 15.08
CA PHE A 78 10.18 -1.28 15.75
C PHE A 78 10.33 -1.37 17.27
N GLN A 79 9.87 -0.34 17.96
CA GLN A 79 9.85 -0.30 19.42
C GLN A 79 8.41 -0.43 19.91
N LYS A 80 8.17 -1.43 20.76
CA LYS A 80 6.89 -1.56 21.47
C LYS A 80 6.77 -0.50 22.56
N GLU A 81 5.57 0.04 22.71
CA GLU A 81 5.26 0.97 23.79
C GLU A 81 5.23 0.20 25.12
N LYS A 82 5.91 0.74 26.13
CA LYS A 82 5.91 0.16 27.49
C LYS A 82 4.59 0.44 28.22
N ASN A 83 3.99 1.58 27.93
CA ASN A 83 2.70 2.00 28.45
C ASN A 83 1.84 2.42 27.27
N LEU A 84 0.64 1.86 27.16
CA LEU A 84 -0.26 2.20 26.08
C LEU A 84 -0.86 3.58 26.30
N SER A 85 -0.92 4.35 25.22
CA SER A 85 -1.60 5.65 25.16
C SER A 85 -2.41 5.73 23.87
N PRO A 86 -3.50 6.54 23.85
CA PRO A 86 -4.19 6.85 22.61
C PRO A 86 -3.23 7.42 21.57
N LEU A 87 -3.41 7.06 20.31
CA LEU A 87 -2.56 7.46 19.20
C LEU A 87 -2.63 8.97 18.92
N GLY A 88 -3.77 9.58 19.21
CA GLY A 88 -4.04 11.00 19.09
C GLY A 88 -5.17 11.45 20.01
N GLY A 89 -5.56 12.71 19.91
CA GLY A 89 -6.54 13.32 20.82
C GLY A 89 -7.95 13.48 20.26
N ASP A 90 -8.14 13.28 18.95
CA ASP A 90 -9.38 13.63 18.26
C ASP A 90 -9.60 12.84 16.94
N ASN A 91 -10.83 12.96 16.41
CA ASN A 91 -11.26 12.44 15.10
C ASN A 91 -11.07 10.93 14.91
N GLY A 92 -11.20 10.16 15.99
CA GLY A 92 -11.07 8.71 16.02
C GLY A 92 -9.70 8.21 16.45
N TYR A 93 -8.66 9.05 16.47
CA TYR A 93 -7.33 8.66 16.92
C TYR A 93 -7.26 8.42 18.44
N GLU A 94 -8.16 9.04 19.21
CA GLU A 94 -8.37 8.84 20.64
C GLU A 94 -8.89 7.43 20.99
N HIS A 95 -9.36 6.69 19.97
CA HIS A 95 -9.86 5.32 20.08
C HIS A 95 -8.87 4.25 19.63
N LEU A 96 -7.66 4.64 19.22
CA LEU A 96 -6.60 3.73 18.79
C LEU A 96 -5.49 3.71 19.84
N TRP A 97 -5.21 2.55 20.41
CA TRP A 97 -3.98 2.33 21.19
C TRP A 97 -2.78 2.35 20.26
N LYS A 98 -1.74 3.12 20.59
CA LYS A 98 -0.44 3.01 19.94
C LYS A 98 0.33 1.84 20.58
N LEU A 99 0.57 0.77 19.81
CA LEU A 99 1.22 -0.44 20.32
C LEU A 99 2.73 -0.42 20.10
N ALA A 100 3.17 0.04 18.93
CA ALA A 100 4.57 0.11 18.56
C ALA A 100 4.78 1.09 17.40
N GLU A 101 6.03 1.54 17.23
CA GLU A 101 6.43 2.39 16.10
C GLU A 101 7.79 1.93 15.55
N GLY A 102 7.85 1.72 14.25
CA GLY A 102 9.08 1.59 13.47
C GLY A 102 9.34 2.86 12.66
N LYS A 103 10.59 3.06 12.26
CA LYS A 103 11.00 4.13 11.35
C LYS A 103 11.63 3.53 10.10
N SER A 104 11.10 3.89 8.94
CA SER A 104 11.64 3.44 7.66
C SER A 104 13.02 4.03 7.43
N LYS A 105 13.91 3.20 6.87
CA LYS A 105 15.21 3.63 6.33
C LYS A 105 15.12 4.06 4.86
N GLY A 106 13.90 4.11 4.30
CA GLY A 106 13.65 4.28 2.88
C GLY A 106 13.75 2.96 2.11
N GLY A 107 13.10 2.89 0.95
CA GLY A 107 13.02 1.67 0.14
C GLY A 107 11.78 0.85 0.48
N THR A 108 11.91 -0.48 0.48
CA THR A 108 10.77 -1.38 0.76
C THR A 108 10.77 -1.87 2.21
N ASP A 109 9.75 -1.45 2.97
CA ASP A 109 9.43 -2.06 4.25
C ASP A 109 8.34 -3.13 4.06
N GLN A 110 8.51 -4.27 4.71
CA GLN A 110 7.58 -5.39 4.66
C GLN A 110 7.17 -5.81 6.06
N PHE A 111 5.88 -6.08 6.23
CA PHE A 111 5.40 -6.85 7.37
C PHE A 111 4.48 -7.97 6.90
N THR A 112 4.61 -9.12 7.54
CA THR A 112 3.85 -10.33 7.24
C THR A 112 3.01 -10.71 8.44
N TRP A 113 1.75 -11.04 8.21
CA TRP A 113 0.86 -11.59 9.23
C TRP A 113 0.21 -12.89 8.76
N LEU A 114 -0.23 -13.70 9.72
CA LEU A 114 -0.95 -14.96 9.46
C LEU A 114 -2.44 -14.74 9.70
N TYR A 115 -3.26 -15.12 8.74
CA TYR A 115 -4.71 -15.11 8.85
C TYR A 115 -5.33 -16.25 8.06
N ASN A 116 -6.24 -17.01 8.69
CA ASN A 116 -6.89 -18.19 8.09
C ASN A 116 -5.90 -19.09 7.35
N ASP A 117 -4.83 -19.51 8.05
CA ASP A 117 -3.75 -20.36 7.53
C ASP A 117 -2.99 -19.81 6.31
N ASN A 118 -3.15 -18.53 5.95
CA ASN A 118 -2.41 -17.89 4.87
C ASN A 118 -1.47 -16.83 5.42
N PHE A 119 -0.24 -16.77 4.89
CA PHE A 119 0.64 -15.63 5.14
C PHE A 119 0.26 -14.51 4.19
N ILE A 120 0.18 -13.31 4.72
CA ILE A 120 -0.14 -12.11 3.95
C ILE A 120 0.94 -11.09 4.23
N THR A 121 1.56 -10.56 3.19
CA THR A 121 2.63 -9.56 3.29
C THR A 121 2.17 -8.25 2.67
N LEU A 122 2.28 -7.16 3.43
CA LEU A 122 2.21 -5.80 2.89
C LEU A 122 3.64 -5.32 2.64
N SER A 123 3.95 -4.99 1.40
CA SER A 123 5.21 -4.38 0.97
C SER A 123 4.98 -2.91 0.62
N MET A 124 5.73 -2.01 1.22
CA MET A 124 5.49 -0.56 1.17
C MET A 124 6.73 0.15 0.64
N ALA A 125 6.59 0.92 -0.45
CA ALA A 125 7.64 1.81 -0.94
C ALA A 125 7.68 3.09 -0.09
N ASN A 126 8.40 3.02 1.02
CA ASN A 126 8.50 4.09 2.00
C ASN A 126 9.67 5.02 1.72
N LYS A 127 9.53 6.25 2.23
CA LYS A 127 10.59 7.24 2.29
C LYS A 127 11.31 7.11 3.62
N GLU A 128 12.55 7.55 3.64
CA GLU A 128 13.31 7.66 4.88
C GLU A 128 12.52 8.49 5.91
N ASN A 129 12.50 8.00 7.16
CA ASN A 129 11.78 8.58 8.29
C ASN A 129 10.24 8.51 8.25
N ASP A 130 9.64 7.80 7.28
CA ASP A 130 8.23 7.41 7.43
C ASP A 130 8.08 6.55 8.69
N ALA A 131 7.02 6.82 9.47
CA ALA A 131 6.71 6.02 10.64
C ALA A 131 5.75 4.89 10.26
N ILE A 132 6.03 3.68 10.76
CA ILE A 132 5.17 2.51 10.62
C ILE A 132 4.61 2.21 12.01
N ILE A 133 3.35 2.56 12.22
CA ILE A 133 2.75 2.57 13.56
C ILE A 133 1.78 1.39 13.68
N PHE A 134 2.07 0.48 14.60
CA PHE A 134 1.14 -0.59 14.95
C PHE A 134 0.13 -0.05 15.97
N THR A 135 -1.14 -0.28 15.69
CA THR A 135 -2.24 0.21 16.54
C THR A 135 -3.28 -0.87 16.76
N GLN A 136 -4.11 -0.67 17.77
CA GLN A 136 -5.26 -1.52 18.07
C GLN A 136 -6.43 -0.67 18.53
N MET A 137 -7.60 -0.94 17.98
CA MET A 137 -8.83 -0.25 18.39
C MET A 137 -9.24 -0.63 19.83
N GLY A 138 -9.80 0.33 20.56
CA GLY A 138 -10.30 0.13 21.94
C GLY A 138 -9.72 1.11 22.97
N ALA A 139 -9.03 2.17 22.56
CA ALA A 139 -8.66 3.24 23.49
C ALA A 139 -9.89 4.06 23.88
N SER A 140 -9.90 4.57 25.11
CA SER A 140 -10.99 5.42 25.63
C SER A 140 -12.38 4.77 25.56
N ASP A 141 -12.47 3.43 25.66
CA ASP A 141 -13.72 2.66 25.58
C ASP A 141 -14.06 1.98 26.92
N PRO A 142 -14.61 2.72 27.91
CA PRO A 142 -14.87 2.18 29.25
C PRO A 142 -15.97 1.10 29.29
N ASN A 143 -16.80 1.02 28.24
CA ASN A 143 -17.94 0.12 28.18
C ASN A 143 -17.69 -1.12 27.31
N PHE A 144 -16.47 -1.30 26.79
CA PHE A 144 -16.10 -2.43 25.93
C PHE A 144 -16.99 -2.57 24.69
N ASN A 145 -17.35 -1.44 24.07
CA ASN A 145 -18.16 -1.41 22.84
C ASN A 145 -17.33 -1.69 21.57
N LEU A 146 -16.03 -1.43 21.60
CA LEU A 146 -15.13 -1.56 20.46
C LEU A 146 -14.41 -2.90 20.48
N ARG A 147 -14.28 -3.52 19.30
CA ARG A 147 -13.44 -4.70 19.13
C ARG A 147 -11.97 -4.34 19.20
N SER A 148 -11.16 -5.31 19.63
CA SER A 148 -9.70 -5.26 19.62
C SER A 148 -9.12 -5.59 18.23
N ASP A 149 -9.46 -4.79 17.22
CA ASP A 149 -8.98 -5.00 15.85
C ASP A 149 -7.62 -4.31 15.63
N PRO A 150 -6.60 -5.00 15.07
CA PRO A 150 -5.30 -4.41 14.81
C PRO A 150 -5.31 -3.60 13.51
N SER A 151 -4.41 -2.62 13.44
CA SER A 151 -4.07 -1.97 12.19
C SER A 151 -2.62 -1.51 12.17
N VAL A 152 -2.09 -1.26 10.98
CA VAL A 152 -0.82 -0.57 10.79
C VAL A 152 -1.07 0.72 10.05
N ILE A 153 -0.39 1.79 10.44
CA ILE A 153 -0.50 3.10 9.79
C ILE A 153 0.86 3.47 9.22
N ILE A 154 0.89 3.79 7.94
CA ILE A 154 2.04 4.46 7.31
C ILE A 154 1.84 5.95 7.51
N ARG A 155 2.71 6.59 8.29
CA ARG A 155 2.65 8.02 8.61
C ARG A 155 3.83 8.75 7.99
N ARG A 156 3.53 9.69 7.10
CA ARG A 156 4.50 10.58 6.45
C ARG A 156 4.25 12.02 6.90
N LYS A 157 5.23 12.64 7.55
CA LYS A 157 5.14 14.01 8.07
C LYS A 157 5.80 15.02 7.14
N ASN A 158 5.48 16.29 7.33
CA ASN A 158 6.12 17.44 6.70
C ASN A 158 6.28 17.28 5.17
N THR A 159 5.25 16.79 4.50
CA THR A 159 5.29 16.51 3.06
C THR A 159 4.13 17.19 2.33
N GLY A 160 4.41 17.77 1.16
CA GLY A 160 3.39 18.27 0.23
C GLY A 160 2.88 17.16 -0.70
N THR A 161 3.21 17.25 -1.98
CA THR A 161 2.85 16.19 -2.96
C THR A 161 3.65 14.90 -2.72
N THR A 162 2.98 13.75 -2.70
CA THR A 162 3.62 12.46 -2.50
C THR A 162 2.79 11.28 -2.98
N LEU A 163 3.45 10.16 -3.26
CA LEU A 163 2.83 8.86 -3.56
C LEU A 163 3.07 7.86 -2.42
N PHE A 164 2.02 7.12 -2.04
CA PHE A 164 2.11 5.84 -1.36
C PHE A 164 1.93 4.73 -2.40
N ALA A 165 2.88 3.79 -2.44
CA ALA A 165 2.84 2.65 -3.34
C ALA A 165 3.03 1.38 -2.53
N ASN A 166 1.94 0.63 -2.37
CA ASN A 166 1.89 -0.52 -1.50
C ASN A 166 1.37 -1.75 -2.25
N VAL A 167 1.82 -2.91 -1.84
CA VAL A 167 1.54 -4.19 -2.48
C VAL A 167 1.17 -5.21 -1.42
N ILE A 168 0.02 -5.88 -1.58
CA ILE A 168 -0.43 -6.96 -0.71
C ILE A 168 -0.33 -8.27 -1.48
N GLU A 169 0.45 -9.19 -0.93
CA GLU A 169 0.64 -10.55 -1.44
C GLU A 169 0.05 -11.56 -0.44
N ILE A 170 -0.79 -12.48 -0.91
CA ILE A 170 -1.20 -13.67 -0.16
C ILE A 170 -0.32 -14.83 -0.64
N HIS A 171 0.40 -15.46 0.27
CA HIS A 171 1.34 -16.52 -0.06
C HIS A 171 1.42 -17.58 1.04
N GLY A 172 1.85 -18.77 0.65
CA GLY A 172 2.08 -19.87 1.56
C GLY A 172 0.87 -20.31 2.36
N THR A 173 1.08 -21.33 3.18
CA THR A 173 0.08 -21.79 4.14
C THR A 173 0.72 -22.40 5.37
N TYR A 174 -0.06 -22.60 6.43
CA TYR A 174 0.34 -23.39 7.59
C TYR A 174 -0.41 -24.72 7.59
N SER A 175 0.33 -25.83 7.50
CA SER A 175 -0.26 -27.16 7.62
C SER A 175 -0.37 -27.56 9.08
N THR A 176 -1.59 -27.67 9.59
CA THR A 176 -1.85 -28.16 10.96
C THR A 176 -1.60 -29.67 11.11
N VAL A 177 -1.54 -30.42 10.01
CA VAL A 177 -1.26 -31.87 10.01
C VAL A 177 0.23 -32.15 10.18
N THR A 178 1.06 -31.37 9.49
CA THR A 178 2.52 -31.53 9.54
C THR A 178 3.20 -30.50 10.44
N GLU A 179 2.40 -29.65 11.09
CA GLU A 179 2.82 -28.53 11.96
C GLU A 179 3.89 -27.61 11.33
N ALA A 180 3.83 -27.44 10.01
CA ALA A 180 4.91 -26.80 9.25
C ALA A 180 4.41 -25.65 8.36
N PRO A 181 5.16 -24.52 8.30
CA PRO A 181 4.91 -23.48 7.31
C PRO A 181 5.36 -23.92 5.92
N ILE A 182 4.52 -23.66 4.93
CA ILE A 182 4.78 -23.92 3.52
C ILE A 182 4.83 -22.56 2.82
N GLN A 183 5.95 -22.22 2.17
CA GLN A 183 6.13 -20.96 1.43
C GLN A 183 5.76 -19.69 2.24
N SER A 184 6.16 -19.64 3.51
CA SER A 184 5.84 -18.54 4.44
C SER A 184 6.56 -17.21 4.18
N LYS A 185 7.43 -17.14 3.17
CA LYS A 185 8.15 -15.93 2.78
C LYS A 185 7.54 -15.34 1.52
N SER A 186 7.40 -14.01 1.51
CA SER A 186 6.94 -13.23 0.37
C SER A 186 7.80 -13.49 -0.87
N MET A 187 7.18 -13.53 -2.05
CA MET A 187 7.91 -13.54 -3.33
C MET A 187 8.28 -12.13 -3.80
N ILE A 188 7.73 -11.08 -3.16
CA ILE A 188 8.08 -9.69 -3.42
C ILE A 188 9.42 -9.39 -2.75
N LYS A 189 10.39 -9.00 -3.59
CA LYS A 189 11.70 -8.56 -3.14
C LYS A 189 11.70 -7.05 -2.86
N GLU A 190 11.11 -6.27 -3.76
CA GLU A 190 11.16 -4.82 -3.70
C GLU A 190 9.94 -4.19 -4.40
N VAL A 191 9.46 -3.08 -3.85
CA VAL A 191 8.51 -2.18 -4.48
C VAL A 191 9.18 -0.80 -4.54
N SER A 192 9.36 -0.27 -5.74
CA SER A 192 10.03 1.01 -5.97
C SER A 192 9.15 1.97 -6.76
N ILE A 193 9.17 3.24 -6.38
CA ILE A 193 8.56 4.33 -7.15
C ILE A 193 9.61 4.83 -8.12
N ILE A 194 9.42 4.53 -9.41
CA ILE A 194 10.37 4.87 -10.48
C ILE A 194 9.98 6.14 -11.24
N GLN A 195 8.72 6.59 -11.10
CA GLN A 195 8.26 7.91 -11.58
C GLN A 195 7.12 8.41 -10.69
N ASP A 196 7.20 9.66 -10.24
CA ASP A 196 6.08 10.34 -9.59
C ASP A 196 6.01 11.80 -10.03
N SER A 197 5.17 12.09 -11.02
CA SER A 197 5.00 13.42 -11.60
C SER A 197 3.52 13.77 -11.73
N ALA A 198 3.25 15.04 -12.05
CA ALA A 198 1.89 15.48 -12.32
C ALA A 198 1.25 14.73 -13.52
N ALA A 199 2.05 14.25 -14.48
CA ALA A 199 1.54 13.57 -15.67
C ALA A 199 1.45 12.05 -15.51
N TYR A 200 2.42 11.45 -14.81
CA TYR A 200 2.57 10.00 -14.72
C TYR A 200 3.02 9.56 -13.34
N THR A 201 2.50 8.41 -12.93
CA THR A 201 2.99 7.61 -11.80
C THR A 201 3.46 6.27 -12.36
N ALA A 202 4.66 5.82 -11.97
CA ALA A 202 5.15 4.50 -12.30
C ALA A 202 5.81 3.85 -11.10
N ILE A 203 5.49 2.58 -10.89
CA ILE A 203 6.16 1.73 -9.91
C ILE A 203 6.74 0.49 -10.57
N ARG A 204 7.74 -0.08 -9.92
CA ARG A 204 8.34 -1.37 -10.26
C ARG A 204 8.23 -2.31 -9.05
N ILE A 205 7.86 -3.55 -9.34
CA ILE A 205 7.74 -4.63 -8.36
C ILE A 205 8.73 -5.71 -8.79
N ASP A 206 9.77 -5.88 -7.99
CA ASP A 206 10.76 -6.93 -8.17
C ASP A 206 10.37 -8.15 -7.35
N PHE A 207 10.53 -9.31 -7.97
CA PHE A 207 10.29 -10.61 -7.34
C PHE A 207 11.62 -11.27 -7.00
N ILE A 208 11.59 -12.25 -6.10
CA ILE A 208 12.79 -13.07 -5.80
C ILE A 208 13.31 -13.77 -7.08
N LYS A 209 12.41 -14.12 -8.01
CA LYS A 209 12.74 -14.72 -9.31
C LYS A 209 11.80 -14.20 -10.41
N GLY A 210 12.32 -14.07 -11.63
CA GLY A 210 11.57 -13.59 -12.81
C GLY A 210 11.69 -12.08 -13.04
N ASP A 211 11.12 -11.61 -14.15
CA ASP A 211 11.26 -10.23 -14.64
C ASP A 211 10.32 -9.24 -13.92
N PRO A 212 10.74 -8.03 -13.52
CA PRO A 212 9.89 -7.12 -12.76
C PRO A 212 8.56 -6.76 -13.44
N VAL A 213 7.52 -6.53 -12.62
CA VAL A 213 6.27 -5.90 -13.05
C VAL A 213 6.41 -4.40 -12.92
N HIS A 214 6.04 -3.67 -13.96
CA HIS A 214 5.88 -2.23 -13.99
C HIS A 214 4.40 -1.91 -14.06
N VAL A 215 3.97 -0.96 -13.25
CA VAL A 215 2.63 -0.37 -13.33
C VAL A 215 2.80 1.11 -13.61
N ILE A 216 2.30 1.58 -14.75
CA ILE A 216 2.38 2.98 -15.17
C ILE A 216 0.96 3.52 -15.32
N LEU A 217 0.69 4.67 -14.72
CA LEU A 217 -0.59 5.37 -14.76
C LEU A 217 -0.44 6.74 -15.42
N ALA A 218 -1.38 7.09 -16.28
CA ALA A 218 -1.54 8.45 -16.80
C ALA A 218 -2.45 9.26 -15.86
N ASN A 219 -1.85 10.20 -15.14
CA ASN A 219 -2.51 10.95 -14.06
C ASN A 219 -3.45 12.06 -14.59
N LYS A 220 -3.24 12.54 -15.83
CA LYS A 220 -4.03 13.65 -16.41
C LYS A 220 -4.92 13.27 -17.59
N ASP A 221 -4.54 12.27 -18.38
CA ASP A 221 -5.31 11.83 -19.53
C ASP A 221 -5.64 10.33 -19.39
N ASN A 222 -6.90 10.04 -19.11
CA ASN A 222 -7.43 8.68 -19.01
C ASN A 222 -8.08 8.18 -20.31
N ASN A 223 -7.94 8.91 -21.42
CA ASN A 223 -8.58 8.54 -22.67
C ASN A 223 -7.97 7.24 -23.21
N ARG A 224 -8.83 6.23 -23.41
CA ARG A 224 -8.45 4.90 -23.94
C ARG A 224 -7.79 4.93 -25.32
N LYS A 225 -7.85 6.07 -26.03
CA LYS A 225 -7.28 6.24 -27.37
C LYS A 225 -5.95 6.99 -27.40
N THR A 226 -5.57 7.66 -26.30
CA THR A 226 -4.32 8.43 -26.25
C THR A 226 -3.13 7.48 -26.24
N ASN A 227 -2.11 7.79 -27.06
CA ASN A 227 -0.82 7.13 -27.01
C ASN A 227 0.09 7.92 -26.06
N HIS A 228 0.79 7.21 -25.19
CA HIS A 228 1.73 7.77 -24.24
C HIS A 228 3.14 7.25 -24.50
N ILE A 229 4.12 8.06 -24.17
CA ILE A 229 5.52 7.67 -24.07
C ILE A 229 6.09 8.22 -22.76
N LEU A 230 6.76 7.37 -22.00
CA LEU A 230 7.47 7.73 -20.79
C LEU A 230 8.85 7.09 -20.81
N ASN A 231 9.90 7.89 -20.66
CA ASN A 231 11.25 7.40 -20.55
C ASN A 231 11.62 7.25 -19.07
N ILE A 232 11.88 6.02 -18.64
CA ILE A 232 12.33 5.73 -17.28
C ILE A 232 13.70 5.06 -17.41
N GLU A 233 14.73 5.62 -16.77
CA GLU A 233 16.11 5.09 -16.81
C GLU A 233 16.60 4.82 -18.25
N ASN A 234 16.33 5.74 -19.18
CA ASN A 234 16.62 5.63 -20.62
C ASN A 234 15.87 4.51 -21.37
N THR A 235 14.92 3.83 -20.73
CA THR A 235 14.03 2.86 -21.37
C THR A 235 12.71 3.52 -21.75
N PRO A 236 12.32 3.51 -23.06
CA PRO A 236 11.05 4.08 -23.48
C PRO A 236 9.89 3.10 -23.27
N PHE A 237 8.94 3.46 -22.40
CA PHE A 237 7.65 2.78 -22.27
C PHE A 237 6.63 3.47 -23.17
N LYS A 238 6.04 2.72 -24.11
CA LYS A 238 5.00 3.20 -25.02
C LYS A 238 3.73 2.38 -24.81
N TRP A 239 2.61 3.06 -24.58
CA TRP A 239 1.33 2.39 -24.38
C TRP A 239 0.18 3.26 -24.86
N LYS A 240 -1.02 2.68 -24.84
CA LYS A 240 -2.26 3.36 -25.20
C LYS A 240 -3.28 3.24 -24.07
N GLY A 241 -3.91 4.35 -23.71
CA GLY A 241 -4.91 4.40 -22.67
C GLY A 241 -4.39 4.76 -21.27
N PRO A 242 -5.25 4.66 -20.25
CA PRO A 242 -4.99 5.24 -18.92
C PRO A 242 -3.86 4.59 -18.12
N TYR A 243 -3.44 3.38 -18.48
CA TYR A 243 -2.42 2.64 -17.75
C TYR A 243 -1.67 1.66 -18.66
N PHE A 244 -0.52 1.20 -18.17
CA PHE A 244 0.26 0.10 -18.70
C PHE A 244 0.70 -0.81 -17.56
N ILE A 245 0.61 -2.12 -17.78
CA ILE A 245 1.14 -3.16 -16.88
C ILE A 245 1.80 -4.22 -17.76
N ASN A 246 3.08 -4.53 -17.51
CA ASN A 246 3.72 -5.72 -18.08
C ASN A 246 3.59 -6.87 -17.08
N ASN A 247 3.04 -8.00 -17.53
CA ASN A 247 2.90 -9.24 -16.79
C ASN A 247 3.00 -10.40 -17.79
#